data_AF-A0A078B3T8-F1
#
_entry.id   AF-A0A078B3T8-F1
#
_cell.length_a   1.000
_cell.length_b   1.000
_cell.length_c   1.000
_cell.angle_alpha   90.00
_cell.angle_beta   90.00
_cell.angle_gamma   90.00
#
_symmetry.space_group_name_H-M   'P 1'
#
loop_
_entity.id
_entity.type
_entity.pdbx_description
1 polymer ?
#
loop_
_entity_poly.entity_id
_entity_poly.type
_entity_poly.pdbx_seq_one_letter_code
_entity_poly.pdbx_strand_id
1 'polypeptide(L)'
;MGNSIEKEGFNLEQEFREAGLGEIDPYVFENQFEKEVYMSINLIRSNPKRFIKHFEHVKDFKEYKGKKGKQLIKQLATMESLPPLAIDQNAIEACRQSNVEITSSKREIKGGNIEKMRTIVLANFKSYEGQDFTVTSWRGSPHELVIYNMLQDFEINGKSTILDFKTFKVGLSFYGHREKENVCQILYVFQLSNQIF
;
A
#
# COMPACT_ATOMS: atom_id res chain seq x y z
N MET A 1 -6.43 32.80 1.54
CA MET A 1 -7.70 32.23 2.01
C MET A 1 -7.55 30.72 1.97
N GLY A 2 -7.31 30.11 3.13
CA GLY A 2 -7.11 28.66 3.24
C GLY A 2 -8.45 27.96 3.18
N ASN A 3 -8.65 27.12 2.16
CA ASN A 3 -9.79 26.23 2.12
C ASN A 3 -9.63 25.21 3.25
N SER A 4 -10.42 25.40 4.29
CA SER A 4 -10.67 24.45 5.35
C SER A 4 -11.52 23.34 4.75
N ILE A 5 -10.86 22.29 4.26
CA ILE A 5 -11.49 20.99 4.14
C ILE A 5 -11.93 20.63 5.57
N GLU A 6 -13.21 20.31 5.68
CA GLU A 6 -13.97 20.17 6.91
C GLU A 6 -13.20 19.40 8.00
N LYS A 7 -13.20 20.01 9.20
CA LYS A 7 -12.67 19.49 10.46
C LYS A 7 -13.47 18.30 11.03
N GLU A 8 -14.13 17.50 10.19
CA GLU A 8 -14.52 16.15 10.58
C GLU A 8 -13.33 15.26 10.25
N GLY A 9 -12.40 15.15 11.21
CA GLY A 9 -11.17 14.40 11.03
C GLY A 9 -11.48 12.98 10.58
N PHE A 10 -11.00 12.62 9.38
CA PHE A 10 -11.06 11.26 8.87
C PHE A 10 -10.35 10.34 9.87
N ASN A 11 -11.14 9.67 10.72
CA ASN A 11 -10.64 8.78 11.75
C ASN A 11 -10.56 7.37 11.18
N LEU A 12 -9.37 7.02 10.70
CA LEU A 12 -9.12 5.75 10.03
C LEU A 12 -9.55 4.53 10.89
N GLU A 13 -9.35 4.58 12.21
CA GLU A 13 -9.72 3.47 13.09
C GLU A 13 -11.22 3.31 13.26
N GLN A 14 -11.94 4.42 13.34
CA GLN A 14 -13.39 4.40 13.36
C GLN A 14 -13.94 3.86 12.04
N GLU A 15 -13.46 4.39 10.92
CA GLU A 15 -13.85 3.98 9.57
C GLU A 15 -13.63 2.48 9.34
N PHE A 16 -12.48 1.96 9.76
CA PHE A 16 -12.14 0.55 9.62
C PHE A 16 -13.09 -0.36 10.40
N ARG A 17 -13.47 0.05 11.62
CA ARG A 17 -14.46 -0.68 12.44
C ARG A 17 -15.87 -0.61 11.85
N GLU A 18 -16.29 0.56 11.39
CA GLU A 18 -17.60 0.77 10.77
C GLU A 18 -17.76 -0.01 9.46
N ALA A 19 -16.66 -0.23 8.72
CA ALA A 19 -16.63 -1.08 7.55
C ALA A 19 -16.75 -2.60 7.88
N GLY A 20 -16.77 -2.97 9.16
CA GLY A 20 -16.86 -4.37 9.59
C GLY A 20 -15.60 -5.17 9.30
N LEU A 21 -14.45 -4.50 9.15
CA LEU A 21 -13.17 -5.17 8.92
C LEU A 21 -12.64 -5.77 10.23
N GLY A 22 -12.06 -6.96 10.14
CA GLY A 22 -11.65 -7.75 11.30
C GLY A 22 -10.59 -7.07 12.17
N GLU A 23 -10.55 -7.42 13.46
CA GLU A 23 -9.56 -6.88 14.38
C GLU A 23 -8.13 -7.15 13.93
N ILE A 24 -7.27 -6.15 14.10
CA ILE A 24 -5.86 -6.21 13.75
C ILE A 24 -5.08 -6.63 14.99
N ASP A 25 -4.28 -7.68 14.87
CA ASP A 25 -3.32 -8.05 15.91
C ASP A 25 -2.28 -6.92 16.08
N PRO A 26 -2.23 -6.28 17.27
CA PRO A 26 -1.35 -5.14 17.52
C PRO A 26 0.14 -5.48 17.46
N TYR A 27 0.51 -6.76 17.53
CA TYR A 27 1.92 -7.20 17.53
C TYR A 27 2.49 -7.43 16.13
N VAL A 28 1.66 -7.32 15.08
CA VAL A 28 2.10 -7.57 13.70
C VAL A 28 2.90 -6.40 13.14
N PHE A 29 2.58 -5.17 13.54
CA PHE A 29 3.19 -3.94 13.04
C PHE A 29 4.21 -3.38 14.03
N GLU A 30 5.31 -2.82 13.53
CA GLU A 30 6.34 -2.20 14.39
C GLU A 30 5.91 -0.81 14.87
N ASN A 31 5.02 -0.16 14.12
CA ASN A 31 4.60 1.21 14.40
C ASN A 31 3.19 1.49 13.87
N GLN A 32 2.62 2.60 14.35
CA GLN A 32 1.27 3.03 13.97
C GLN A 32 1.15 3.35 12.47
N PHE A 33 2.22 3.86 11.84
CA PHE A 33 2.21 4.20 10.42
C PHE A 33 1.93 2.95 9.56
N GLU A 34 2.60 1.84 9.85
CA GLU A 34 2.40 0.54 9.19
C GLU A 34 0.95 0.03 9.33
N LYS A 35 0.42 0.08 10.57
CA LYS A 35 -0.97 -0.29 10.86
C LYS A 35 -1.95 0.53 10.03
N GLU A 36 -1.74 1.84 9.98
CA GLU A 36 -2.61 2.75 9.23
C GLU A 36 -2.51 2.54 7.71
N VAL A 37 -1.34 2.24 7.16
CA VAL A 37 -1.20 1.84 5.74
C VAL A 37 -2.05 0.61 5.44
N TYR A 38 -1.96 -0.43 6.28
CA TYR A 38 -2.76 -1.65 6.12
C TYR A 38 -4.27 -1.36 6.19
N MET A 39 -4.69 -0.54 7.15
CA MET A 39 -6.09 -0.14 7.32
C MET A 39 -6.62 0.61 6.09
N SER A 40 -5.84 1.57 5.57
CA SER A 40 -6.19 2.32 4.36
C SER A 40 -6.33 1.42 3.14
N ILE A 41 -5.43 0.45 2.94
CA ILE A 41 -5.52 -0.52 1.83
C ILE A 41 -6.85 -1.27 1.89
N ASN A 42 -7.18 -1.84 3.05
CA ASN A 42 -8.37 -2.67 3.20
C ASN A 42 -9.67 -1.86 3.20
N LEU A 43 -9.65 -0.64 3.71
CA LEU A 43 -10.78 0.28 3.59
C LEU A 43 -11.09 0.61 2.13
N ILE A 44 -10.06 0.95 1.33
CA ILE A 44 -10.25 1.21 -0.10
C ILE A 44 -10.82 -0.01 -0.81
N ARG A 45 -10.35 -1.23 -0.49
CA ARG A 45 -10.90 -2.46 -1.06
C ARG A 45 -12.36 -2.69 -0.66
N SER A 46 -12.71 -2.41 0.60
CA SER A 46 -14.08 -2.60 1.10
C SER A 46 -15.08 -1.64 0.46
N ASN A 47 -14.68 -0.38 0.21
CA ASN A 47 -15.55 0.64 -0.35
C ASN A 47 -14.77 1.62 -1.25
N PRO A 48 -14.41 1.22 -2.48
CA PRO A 48 -13.57 2.03 -3.37
C PRO A 48 -14.16 3.42 -3.69
N LYS A 49 -15.50 3.50 -3.76
CA LYS A 49 -16.24 4.72 -4.12
C LYS A 49 -16.12 5.80 -3.05
N ARG A 50 -16.10 5.43 -1.77
CA ARG A 50 -15.94 6.39 -0.65
C ARG A 50 -14.63 7.17 -0.76
N PHE A 51 -13.60 6.54 -1.33
CA PHE A 51 -12.26 7.13 -1.41
C PHE A 51 -12.07 8.09 -2.57
N ILE A 52 -13.00 8.18 -3.53
CA ILE A 52 -12.87 9.03 -4.73
C ILE A 52 -12.51 10.48 -4.39
N LYS A 53 -13.14 11.08 -3.37
CA LYS A 53 -12.85 12.45 -2.94
C LYS A 53 -11.38 12.64 -2.54
N HIS A 54 -10.77 11.63 -1.92
CA HIS A 54 -9.36 11.68 -1.54
C HIS A 54 -8.44 11.61 -2.78
N PHE A 55 -8.89 10.98 -3.87
CA PHE A 55 -8.18 11.00 -5.16
C PHE A 55 -8.33 12.33 -5.92
N GLU A 56 -9.31 13.17 -5.60
CA GLU A 56 -9.51 14.45 -6.28
C GLU A 56 -8.47 15.50 -5.86
N HIS A 57 -7.93 15.37 -4.63
CA HIS A 57 -6.84 16.18 -4.09
C HIS A 57 -5.46 15.83 -4.67
N VAL A 58 -5.39 14.85 -5.57
CA VAL A 58 -4.12 14.26 -6.03
C VAL A 58 -3.25 15.22 -6.85
N LYS A 59 -3.84 16.26 -7.43
CA LYS A 59 -3.06 17.32 -8.09
C LYS A 59 -2.15 18.07 -7.12
N ASP A 60 -2.42 17.98 -5.82
CA ASP A 60 -1.70 18.70 -4.79
C ASP A 60 -0.44 17.94 -4.33
N PHE A 61 -0.29 16.64 -4.65
CA PHE A 61 0.96 15.90 -4.45
C PHE A 61 1.98 16.28 -5.51
N LYS A 62 3.07 16.93 -5.09
CA LYS A 62 4.17 17.34 -5.98
C LYS A 62 4.83 16.14 -6.67
N GLU A 63 4.77 14.99 -6.02
CA GLU A 63 5.35 13.71 -6.43
C GLU A 63 4.55 13.04 -7.55
N TYR A 64 3.27 13.37 -7.72
CA TYR A 64 2.42 12.78 -8.74
C TYR A 64 2.40 13.64 -10.01
N LYS A 65 2.96 13.10 -11.10
CA LYS A 65 2.99 13.73 -12.44
C LYS A 65 2.18 12.97 -13.49
N GLY A 66 1.41 11.97 -13.05
CA GLY A 66 0.68 11.06 -13.93
C GLY A 66 -0.54 11.71 -14.57
N LYS A 67 -0.97 11.17 -15.71
CA LYS A 67 -2.12 11.68 -16.48
C LYS A 67 -3.35 10.78 -16.33
N LYS A 68 -3.20 9.56 -15.82
CA LYS A 68 -4.25 8.54 -15.76
C LYS A 68 -5.10 8.56 -14.48
N GLY A 69 -4.81 9.42 -13.50
CA GLY A 69 -5.59 9.51 -12.26
C GLY A 69 -7.11 9.70 -12.47
N LYS A 70 -7.53 10.45 -13.49
CA LYS A 70 -8.97 10.56 -13.86
C LYS A 70 -9.58 9.23 -14.31
N GLN A 71 -8.81 8.37 -14.95
CA GLN A 71 -9.27 7.04 -15.39
C GLN A 71 -9.40 6.11 -14.18
N LEU A 72 -8.45 6.16 -13.24
CA LEU A 72 -8.55 5.44 -11.97
C LEU A 72 -9.82 5.85 -11.19
N ILE A 73 -10.10 7.15 -11.08
CA ILE A 73 -11.32 7.64 -10.42
C ILE A 73 -12.59 7.08 -11.08
N LYS A 74 -12.64 7.05 -12.42
CA LYS A 74 -13.76 6.45 -13.16
C LYS A 74 -13.91 4.96 -12.84
N GLN A 75 -12.80 4.22 -12.75
CA GLN A 75 -12.82 2.80 -12.39
C GLN A 75 -13.31 2.59 -10.95
N LEU A 76 -12.83 3.40 -9.99
CA LEU A 76 -13.28 3.34 -8.59
C LEU A 76 -14.80 3.53 -8.47
N ALA A 77 -15.38 4.43 -9.28
CA ALA A 77 -16.82 4.71 -9.28
C ALA A 77 -17.70 3.51 -9.69
N THR A 78 -17.16 2.59 -10.49
CA THR A 78 -17.87 1.40 -10.96
C THR A 78 -17.45 0.12 -10.23
N MET A 79 -16.44 0.18 -9.39
CA MET A 79 -15.88 -0.99 -8.73
C MET A 79 -16.76 -1.45 -7.56
N GLU A 80 -16.86 -2.77 -7.42
CA GLU A 80 -17.50 -3.43 -6.29
C GLU A 80 -16.52 -3.60 -5.13
N SER A 81 -17.06 -3.99 -3.97
CA SER A 81 -16.25 -4.32 -2.81
C SER A 81 -15.37 -5.55 -3.10
N LEU A 82 -14.13 -5.51 -2.63
CA LEU A 82 -13.18 -6.61 -2.71
C LEU A 82 -12.91 -7.18 -1.31
N PRO A 83 -12.61 -8.48 -1.20
CA PRO A 83 -12.19 -9.08 0.07
C PRO A 83 -10.96 -8.36 0.65
N PRO A 84 -10.88 -8.19 1.98
CA PRO A 84 -9.70 -7.62 2.62
C PRO A 84 -8.48 -8.51 2.37
N LEU A 85 -7.32 -7.88 2.26
CA LEU A 85 -6.03 -8.56 2.19
C LEU A 85 -5.66 -9.07 3.58
N ALA A 86 -5.21 -10.32 3.64
CA ALA A 86 -4.60 -10.86 4.85
C ALA A 86 -3.13 -10.44 4.95
N ILE A 87 -2.58 -10.44 6.16
CA ILE A 87 -1.17 -10.15 6.37
C ILE A 87 -0.32 -11.38 6.00
N ASP A 88 0.81 -11.16 5.34
CA ASP A 88 1.84 -12.18 5.15
C ASP A 88 3.12 -11.84 5.92
N GLN A 89 3.41 -12.63 6.96
CA GLN A 89 4.57 -12.41 7.82
C GLN A 89 5.91 -12.56 7.08
N ASN A 90 5.98 -13.45 6.08
CA ASN A 90 7.20 -13.59 5.29
C ASN A 90 7.41 -12.37 4.40
N ALA A 91 6.34 -11.79 3.87
CA ALA A 91 6.39 -10.55 3.12
C ALA A 91 6.83 -9.36 4.00
N ILE A 92 6.31 -9.26 5.23
CA ILE A 92 6.76 -8.25 6.20
C ILE A 92 8.25 -8.37 6.48
N GLU A 93 8.72 -9.58 6.80
CA GLU A 93 10.14 -9.84 7.09
C GLU A 93 11.02 -9.48 5.88
N ALA A 94 10.58 -9.82 4.68
CA ALA A 94 11.28 -9.44 3.45
C ALA A 94 11.37 -7.92 3.27
N CYS A 95 10.29 -7.17 3.54
CA CYS A 95 10.29 -5.71 3.52
C CYS A 95 11.24 -5.14 4.59
N ARG A 96 11.25 -5.68 5.82
CA ARG A 96 12.16 -5.22 6.89
C ARG A 96 13.62 -5.41 6.52
N GLN A 97 14.00 -6.59 6.04
CA GLN A 97 15.37 -6.87 5.60
C GLN A 97 15.79 -5.94 4.46
N SER A 98 14.92 -5.73 3.48
CA SER A 98 15.17 -4.81 2.37
C SER A 98 15.31 -3.35 2.85
N ASN A 99 14.48 -2.88 3.78
CA ASN A 99 14.58 -1.55 4.36
C ASN A 99 15.92 -1.32 5.10
N VAL A 100 16.38 -2.31 5.86
CA VAL A 100 17.70 -2.24 6.52
C VAL A 100 18.83 -2.11 5.49
N GLU A 101 18.76 -2.83 4.38
CA GLU A 101 19.77 -2.75 3.32
C GLU A 101 19.76 -1.41 2.58
N ILE A 102 18.57 -0.90 2.22
CA ILE A 102 18.41 0.40 1.58
C ILE A 102 18.99 1.49 2.47
N THR A 103 18.67 1.43 3.77
CA THR A 103 19.15 2.42 4.75
C THR A 103 20.60 2.19 5.15
N SER A 104 21.20 1.02 4.94
CA SER A 104 22.63 0.78 5.20
C SER A 104 23.51 1.09 3.99
N SER A 105 22.96 1.01 2.79
CA SER A 105 23.66 1.33 1.54
C SER A 105 24.08 2.80 1.48
N LYS A 106 25.28 3.04 0.93
CA LYS A 106 25.74 4.38 0.51
C LYS A 106 25.32 4.72 -0.93
N ARG A 107 24.82 3.74 -1.68
CA ARG A 107 24.35 3.89 -3.06
C ARG A 107 22.86 4.21 -3.04
N GLU A 108 22.46 5.10 -3.93
CA GLU A 108 21.06 5.40 -4.23
C GLU A 108 20.39 4.12 -4.77
N ILE A 109 19.52 3.49 -3.97
CA ILE A 109 18.77 2.31 -4.41
C ILE A 109 17.45 2.79 -5.03
N LYS A 110 17.32 2.64 -6.35
CA LYS A 110 16.11 2.97 -7.10
C LYS A 110 15.15 1.77 -7.10
N GLY A 111 14.45 1.57 -5.99
CA GLY A 111 13.41 0.53 -5.85
C GLY A 111 13.72 -0.49 -4.76
N GLY A 112 12.73 -1.32 -4.42
CA GLY A 112 12.89 -2.38 -3.44
C GLY A 112 13.77 -3.50 -3.96
N ASN A 113 14.33 -4.31 -3.06
CA ASN A 113 15.07 -5.49 -3.46
C ASN A 113 14.09 -6.61 -3.88
N ILE A 114 13.39 -6.41 -5.01
CA ILE A 114 12.36 -7.31 -5.56
C ILE A 114 12.88 -8.72 -5.67
N GLU A 115 14.14 -8.90 -6.05
CA GLU A 115 14.73 -10.23 -6.22
C GLU A 115 14.92 -10.93 -4.87
N LYS A 116 15.28 -10.21 -3.80
CA LYS A 116 15.29 -10.78 -2.43
C LYS A 116 13.89 -11.02 -1.90
N MET A 117 12.95 -10.11 -2.13
CA MET A 117 11.55 -10.31 -1.76
C MET A 117 10.95 -11.53 -2.47
N ARG A 118 11.22 -11.68 -3.77
CA ARG A 118 10.90 -12.86 -4.57
C ARG A 118 11.59 -14.09 -4.01
N THR A 119 12.88 -14.03 -3.66
CA THR A 119 13.59 -15.17 -3.08
C THR A 119 13.00 -15.59 -1.74
N ILE A 120 12.70 -14.66 -0.83
CA ILE A 120 12.17 -14.97 0.52
C ILE A 120 10.71 -15.46 0.45
N VAL A 121 9.87 -14.82 -0.36
CA VAL A 121 8.46 -15.20 -0.49
C VAL A 121 8.30 -16.46 -1.36
N LEU A 122 9.11 -16.66 -2.40
CA LEU A 122 9.02 -17.83 -3.30
C LEU A 122 9.87 -19.04 -2.88
N ALA A 123 10.82 -18.90 -1.96
CA ALA A 123 11.60 -20.03 -1.44
C ALA A 123 10.75 -21.09 -0.73
N ASN A 124 9.52 -20.76 -0.32
CA ASN A 124 8.62 -21.67 0.37
C ASN A 124 7.87 -22.67 -0.55
N PHE A 125 8.36 -22.92 -1.78
CA PHE A 125 7.81 -23.90 -2.75
C PHE A 125 6.32 -23.74 -3.12
N LYS A 126 5.67 -22.68 -2.66
CA LYS A 126 4.34 -22.28 -3.12
C LYS A 126 4.55 -21.25 -4.20
N SER A 127 4.15 -21.60 -5.41
CA SER A 127 4.15 -20.68 -6.54
C SER A 127 3.23 -19.50 -6.20
N TYR A 128 3.83 -18.37 -5.84
CA TYR A 128 3.14 -17.09 -5.68
C TYR A 128 3.74 -16.11 -6.70
N GLU A 129 2.94 -15.16 -7.17
CA GLU A 129 3.48 -13.96 -7.81
C GLU A 129 3.37 -12.80 -6.83
N GLY A 130 4.17 -11.76 -7.00
CA GLY A 130 4.08 -10.59 -6.15
C GLY A 130 4.58 -9.34 -6.84
N GLN A 131 4.17 -8.20 -6.31
CA GLN A 131 4.54 -6.87 -6.78
C GLN A 131 4.89 -6.00 -5.59
N ASP A 132 6.00 -5.25 -5.68
CA ASP A 132 6.40 -4.32 -4.65
C ASP A 132 6.01 -2.89 -5.01
N PHE A 133 5.92 -2.09 -3.96
CA PHE A 133 5.91 -0.64 -4.03
C PHE A 133 6.87 -0.12 -2.97
N THR A 134 7.88 0.63 -3.40
CA THR A 134 8.91 1.20 -2.53
C THR A 134 8.93 2.71 -2.72
N VAL A 135 8.89 3.46 -1.63
CA VAL A 135 9.10 4.91 -1.62
C VAL A 135 10.12 5.29 -0.55
N THR A 136 10.95 6.28 -0.86
CA THR A 136 11.84 6.93 0.11
C THR A 136 11.39 8.37 0.35
N SER A 137 11.74 8.94 1.50
CA SER A 137 11.42 10.34 1.84
C SER A 137 9.94 10.70 1.85
N TRP A 138 9.05 9.75 2.15
CA TRP A 138 7.63 10.03 2.27
C TRP A 138 7.35 10.96 3.47
N ARG A 139 6.63 12.05 3.25
CA ARG A 139 6.29 13.03 4.31
C ARG A 139 4.79 13.20 4.55
N GLY A 140 3.96 12.56 3.72
CA GLY A 140 2.51 12.57 3.89
C GLY A 140 2.05 11.59 4.97
N SER A 141 0.73 11.52 5.14
CA SER A 141 0.08 10.51 5.99
C SER A 141 0.14 9.10 5.37
N PRO A 142 -0.10 8.03 6.15
CA PRO A 142 -0.27 6.66 5.66
C PRO A 142 -1.33 6.53 4.57
N HIS A 143 -2.45 7.22 4.75
CA HIS A 143 -3.57 7.16 3.81
C HIS A 143 -3.21 7.75 2.44
N GLU A 144 -2.52 8.88 2.45
CA GLU A 144 -2.04 9.52 1.22
C GLU A 144 -0.99 8.67 0.50
N LEU A 145 -0.17 7.92 1.26
CA LEU A 145 0.79 6.98 0.68
C LEU A 145 0.09 5.90 -0.14
N VAL A 146 -1.01 5.35 0.39
CA VAL A 146 -1.78 4.30 -0.29
C VAL A 146 -2.41 4.85 -1.57
N ILE A 147 -2.95 6.06 -1.54
CA ILE A 147 -3.48 6.74 -2.73
C ILE A 147 -2.36 6.94 -3.77
N TYR A 148 -1.20 7.43 -3.33
CA TYR A 148 -0.03 7.63 -4.19
C TYR A 148 0.44 6.32 -4.83
N ASN A 149 0.48 5.21 -4.07
CA ASN A 149 0.78 3.88 -4.57
C ASN A 149 -0.19 3.48 -5.69
N MET A 150 -1.50 3.57 -5.45
CA MET A 150 -2.51 3.21 -6.44
C MET A 150 -2.37 4.02 -7.74
N LEU A 151 -2.07 5.30 -7.63
CA LEU A 151 -1.88 6.19 -8.77
C LEU A 151 -0.63 5.85 -9.58
N GLN A 152 0.49 5.60 -8.90
CA GLN A 152 1.74 5.23 -9.58
C GLN A 152 1.56 3.91 -10.32
N ASP A 153 0.97 2.92 -9.66
CA ASP A 153 0.73 1.61 -10.26
C ASP A 153 -0.23 1.71 -11.44
N PHE A 154 -1.31 2.48 -11.30
CA PHE A 154 -2.26 2.72 -12.39
C PHE A 154 -1.63 3.49 -13.55
N GLU A 155 -0.76 4.45 -13.28
CA GLU A 155 -0.04 5.20 -14.32
C GLU A 155 0.83 4.25 -15.17
N ILE A 156 1.56 3.34 -14.51
CA ILE A 156 2.48 2.41 -15.16
C ILE A 156 1.72 1.28 -15.87
N ASN A 157 0.81 0.61 -15.16
CA ASN A 157 0.21 -0.65 -15.58
C ASN A 157 -1.22 -0.52 -16.13
N GLY A 158 -1.86 0.64 -15.98
CA GLY A 158 -3.29 0.80 -16.30
C GLY A 158 -4.22 0.03 -15.37
N LYS A 159 -3.70 -0.50 -14.26
CA LYS A 159 -4.42 -1.21 -13.19
C LYS A 159 -3.74 -0.93 -11.86
N SER A 160 -4.47 -1.07 -10.76
CA SER A 160 -3.93 -0.96 -9.40
C SER A 160 -3.95 -2.32 -8.71
N THR A 161 -2.84 -2.69 -8.10
CA THR A 161 -2.57 -3.93 -7.37
C THR A 161 -3.46 -4.04 -6.14
N ILE A 162 -3.72 -2.92 -5.47
CA ILE A 162 -4.68 -2.83 -4.37
C ILE A 162 -6.10 -3.22 -4.82
N LEU A 163 -6.43 -2.99 -6.10
CA LEU A 163 -7.74 -3.29 -6.68
C LEU A 163 -7.76 -4.58 -7.51
N ASP A 164 -6.66 -5.35 -7.52
CA ASP A 164 -6.61 -6.64 -8.20
C ASP A 164 -7.27 -7.71 -7.31
N PHE A 165 -8.19 -8.48 -7.88
CA PHE A 165 -8.90 -9.56 -7.20
C PHE A 165 -7.97 -10.73 -6.86
N LYS A 166 -6.85 -10.87 -7.59
CA LYS A 166 -5.84 -11.89 -7.31
C LYS A 166 -4.98 -11.52 -6.11
N THR A 167 -4.92 -10.25 -5.72
CA THR A 167 -4.21 -9.83 -4.51
C THR A 167 -4.99 -10.32 -3.30
N PHE A 168 -4.37 -11.19 -2.51
CA PHE A 168 -5.02 -11.80 -1.34
C PHE A 168 -4.21 -11.59 -0.06
N LYS A 169 -2.93 -11.24 -0.16
CA LYS A 169 -2.12 -10.87 0.99
C LYS A 169 -1.23 -9.67 0.74
N VAL A 170 -0.77 -9.07 1.84
CA VAL A 170 0.17 -7.96 1.85
C VAL A 170 1.18 -8.11 2.99
N GLY A 171 2.42 -7.75 2.72
CA GLY A 171 3.42 -7.42 3.74
C GLY A 171 3.86 -5.98 3.57
N LEU A 172 4.22 -5.32 4.65
CA LEU A 172 4.69 -3.94 4.60
C LEU A 172 5.68 -3.65 5.72
N SER A 173 6.55 -2.68 5.49
CA SER A 173 7.45 -2.15 6.51
C SER A 173 7.71 -0.68 6.26
N PHE A 174 7.70 0.11 7.34
CA PHE A 174 8.10 1.51 7.36
C PHE A 174 9.27 1.68 8.31
N TYR A 175 10.41 2.11 7.78
CA TYR A 175 11.61 2.38 8.54
C TYR A 175 11.95 3.86 8.52
N GLY A 176 11.83 4.51 9.67
CA GLY A 176 12.26 5.90 9.87
C GLY A 176 13.72 5.96 10.34
N HIS A 177 14.61 6.51 9.52
CA HIS A 177 16.00 6.79 9.93
C HIS A 177 16.16 8.28 10.27
N ARG A 178 16.93 8.63 11.30
CA ARG A 178 17.11 10.04 11.73
C ARG A 178 17.96 10.85 10.75
N GLU A 179 18.98 10.22 10.17
CA GLU A 179 19.97 10.89 9.29
C GLU A 179 19.78 10.56 7.81
N LYS A 180 18.95 9.56 7.50
CA LYS A 180 18.67 9.11 6.14
C LYS A 180 17.20 9.28 5.87
N GLU A 181 16.84 9.24 4.60
CA GLU A 181 15.46 9.24 4.17
C GLU A 181 14.71 8.06 4.81
N ASN A 182 13.44 8.28 5.20
CA ASN A 182 12.59 7.16 5.59
C ASN A 182 12.33 6.27 4.37
N VAL A 183 12.04 5.00 4.61
CA VAL A 183 11.76 4.03 3.55
C VAL A 183 10.46 3.32 3.91
N CYS A 184 9.51 3.31 2.97
CA CYS A 184 8.31 2.50 3.08
C CYS A 184 8.29 1.48 1.94
N GLN A 185 8.00 0.23 2.29
CA GLN A 185 7.82 -0.85 1.34
C GLN A 185 6.49 -1.55 1.59
N ILE A 186 5.79 -1.85 0.51
CA ILE A 186 4.56 -2.64 0.49
C ILE A 186 4.76 -3.74 -0.54
N LEU A 187 4.54 -4.99 -0.14
CA LEU A 187 4.65 -6.17 -0.99
C LEU A 187 3.29 -6.84 -1.08
N TYR A 188 2.74 -6.89 -2.29
CA TYR A 188 1.48 -7.56 -2.60
C TYR A 188 1.73 -8.98 -3.07
N VAL A 189 0.92 -9.92 -2.60
CA VAL A 189 1.02 -11.35 -2.96
C VAL A 189 -0.24 -11.76 -3.71
N PHE A 190 -0.03 -12.40 -4.87
CA PHE A 190 -1.08 -12.82 -5.78
C PHE A 190 -1.37 -14.32 -5.68
N GLN A 191 -2.65 -14.68 -5.72
CA GLN A 191 -3.10 -16.05 -5.85
C GLN A 191 -2.84 -16.52 -7.28
N LEU A 192 -2.15 -17.64 -7.44
CA LEU A 192 -2.00 -18.26 -8.75
C LEU A 192 -3.27 -19.02 -9.12
N SER A 193 -3.66 -18.89 -10.39
CA SER A 193 -4.90 -19.40 -10.98
C SER A 193 -5.12 -20.92 -10.85
N ASN A 194 -4.11 -21.68 -10.38
CA ASN A 194 -4.16 -23.14 -10.28
C ASN A 194 -4.41 -23.67 -8.86
N GLN A 195 -4.70 -22.80 -7.88
CA GLN A 195 -5.16 -23.22 -6.54
C GLN A 195 -6.64 -22.87 -6.40
N ILE A 196 -7.48 -23.77 -6.90
CA ILE A 196 -8.91 -23.83 -6.57
C ILE A 196 -8.98 -24.36 -5.12
N PHE A 197 -9.52 -23.56 -4.20
CA PHE A 197 -9.94 -24.04 -2.88
C PHE A 197 -11.38 -24.53 -2.95
#